data_AF-A0A955RFF2-F1
#
_entry.id   AF-A0A955RFF2-F1
#
_cell.length_a   1.000
_cell.length_b   1.000
_cell.length_c   1.000
_cell.angle_alpha   90.00
_cell.angle_beta   90.00
_cell.angle_gamma   90.00
#
_symmetry.space_group_name_H-M   'P 1'
#
loop_
_entity.id
_entity.type
_entity.pdbx_description
1 polymer ?
#
loop_
_entity_poly.entity_id
_entity_poly.type
_entity_poly.pdbx_seq_one_letter_code
_entity_poly.pdbx_strand_id
1 'polypeptide(L)'
;MILAMGAAHAASRPCMDWSCAAIEVQADPPAVRFLLQTDPPSTHCSIGRRTSRDAWGRPQFTQLVSLEAPTTWEDTDVSLGDRPEYEIRCEFGPGRLDTTYRRALVDLWWEQPADRGVVALVVDEDSQAALAASLDRLEQDLLDDGWGVLREVVGPDDPVASVRERLQARWEETEHRLSAALLLGAVPQPFAGHIAPDGHGEHAGAWPADTFYADLDGAWTDRQSRGAGSRGRANLPGDGRLDQSVLPGALELAVGRVDPRDLPAYAPLSPTDLLAAYLEKNHRYRTGEVRLAPRLWATNTFRGFVGDQEVMAQVQQHALRLFGQPATVGPDLVGALLDPEGWQVAMGAGPGGITNAKDVVRTKDFVVVSANAAYLGLFGSWFGDAATTDNLLRAALFGPGTVVATSWFSRPSLRNDRLAAGGTFGDMAVDSAQGGASTHFQLHGDPTLRLDPMRPPTNASLDCTPQGPRLVFEPSPDATLGHRVYRRAEGVPTWVAEERIGITPLDGPLVDASAEPGHRYVWRVVPVREKHVPNGVFVEVGTGVRVAGSCP
;
A
#
# COMPACT_ATOMS: atom_id res chain seq x y z
N MET A 1 6.04 32.39 -14.49
CA MET A 1 7.47 32.68 -14.72
C MET A 1 8.11 31.35 -15.08
N ILE A 2 8.59 31.25 -16.32
CA ILE A 2 9.00 30.02 -17.00
C ILE A 2 10.27 29.48 -16.32
N LEU A 3 10.15 28.37 -15.61
CA LEU A 3 11.30 27.64 -15.06
C LEU A 3 11.77 26.63 -16.12
N ALA A 4 13.03 26.78 -16.51
CA ALA A 4 13.72 25.93 -17.46
C ALA A 4 13.71 24.47 -17.00
N MET A 5 13.13 23.59 -17.81
CA MET A 5 13.10 22.15 -17.59
C MET A 5 14.48 21.55 -17.87
N GLY A 6 15.06 20.96 -16.83
CA GLY A 6 16.31 20.21 -16.90
C GLY A 6 16.11 18.83 -17.53
N ALA A 7 16.99 18.54 -18.49
CA ALA A 7 17.35 17.26 -19.10
C ALA A 7 16.70 15.97 -18.58
N ALA A 8 16.17 15.19 -19.55
CA ALA A 8 15.81 13.78 -19.42
C ALA A 8 16.91 12.98 -18.69
N HIS A 9 16.57 12.45 -17.51
CA HIS A 9 17.41 11.48 -16.80
C HIS A 9 17.16 10.09 -17.38
N ALA A 10 17.90 9.72 -18.42
CA ALA A 10 17.97 8.34 -18.90
C ALA A 10 19.26 7.68 -18.40
N ALA A 11 19.16 6.83 -17.38
CA ALA A 11 20.24 5.93 -17.01
C ALA A 11 20.17 4.69 -17.92
N SER A 12 20.84 4.72 -19.07
CA SER A 12 20.93 3.56 -19.97
C SER A 12 21.98 2.56 -19.48
N ARG A 13 21.53 1.38 -19.03
CA ARG A 13 22.37 0.19 -18.85
C ARG A 13 21.77 -0.98 -19.65
N PRO A 14 22.59 -1.81 -20.31
CA PRO A 14 22.10 -2.93 -21.12
C PRO A 14 21.50 -4.01 -20.19
N CYS A 15 20.27 -4.45 -20.48
CA CYS A 15 19.49 -5.35 -19.61
C CYS A 15 18.96 -6.56 -20.39
N MET A 16 18.97 -7.74 -19.76
CA MET A 16 18.69 -9.06 -20.36
C MET A 16 17.21 -9.51 -20.35
N ASP A 17 16.24 -8.63 -20.07
CA ASP A 17 14.81 -8.96 -20.12
C ASP A 17 13.90 -7.71 -20.24
N TRP A 18 12.65 -7.89 -20.68
CA TRP A 18 11.60 -6.89 -20.92
C TRP A 18 11.17 -6.10 -19.67
N SER A 19 11.59 -6.54 -18.48
CA SER A 19 11.36 -5.82 -17.21
C SER A 19 12.05 -4.45 -17.15
N CYS A 20 12.98 -4.16 -18.06
CA CYS A 20 13.81 -2.95 -18.11
C CYS A 20 13.38 -1.88 -19.12
N ALA A 21 12.24 -2.03 -19.81
CA ALA A 21 11.70 -0.94 -20.62
C ALA A 21 11.62 0.34 -19.79
N ALA A 22 12.12 1.47 -20.28
CA ALA A 22 12.02 2.74 -19.56
C ALA A 22 10.77 3.49 -20.03
N ILE A 23 10.19 4.27 -19.14
CA ILE A 23 9.13 5.21 -19.45
C ILE A 23 9.69 6.60 -19.21
N GLU A 24 9.63 7.43 -20.23
CA GLU A 24 10.04 8.83 -20.17
C GLU A 24 8.80 9.70 -20.33
N VAL A 25 8.71 10.76 -19.52
CA VAL A 25 7.65 11.76 -19.63
C VAL A 25 8.23 13.10 -20.07
N GLN A 26 7.49 13.79 -20.92
CA GLN A 26 7.82 15.13 -21.42
C GLN A 26 6.68 16.08 -21.07
N ALA A 27 6.99 17.34 -20.77
CA ALA A 27 5.99 18.34 -20.40
C ALA A 27 5.64 19.34 -21.50
N ASP A 28 6.51 19.56 -22.50
CA ASP A 28 6.26 20.52 -23.58
C ASP A 28 6.82 20.04 -24.95
N PRO A 29 5.95 19.59 -25.87
CA PRO A 29 4.55 19.23 -25.61
C PRO A 29 4.46 18.03 -24.67
N PRO A 30 3.35 17.85 -23.92
CA PRO A 30 3.15 16.68 -23.08
C PRO A 30 3.22 15.37 -23.88
N ALA A 31 4.01 14.41 -23.41
CA ALA A 31 4.13 13.11 -24.06
C ALA A 31 4.59 12.01 -23.09
N VAL A 32 4.23 10.76 -23.39
CA VAL A 32 4.75 9.55 -22.74
C VAL A 32 5.51 8.72 -23.76
N ARG A 33 6.80 8.50 -23.55
CA ARG A 33 7.64 7.70 -24.42
C ARG A 33 8.03 6.38 -23.76
N PHE A 34 7.80 5.29 -24.46
CA PHE A 34 8.20 3.94 -24.07
C PHE A 34 9.45 3.53 -24.82
N LEU A 35 10.48 3.12 -24.09
CA LEU A 35 11.64 2.44 -24.65
C LEU A 35 11.38 0.93 -24.64
N LEU A 36 11.13 0.36 -25.82
CA LEU A 36 10.71 -1.03 -26.03
C LEU A 36 11.87 -1.94 -26.47
N GLN A 37 13.09 -1.40 -26.50
CA GLN A 37 14.28 -2.16 -26.84
C GLN A 37 14.59 -3.20 -25.77
N THR A 38 14.67 -4.46 -26.18
CA THR A 38 14.78 -5.61 -25.27
C THR A 38 15.80 -6.62 -25.77
N ASP A 39 16.27 -7.48 -24.85
CA ASP A 39 17.20 -8.57 -25.13
C ASP A 39 16.62 -9.87 -24.57
N PRO A 40 16.21 -10.84 -25.41
CA PRO A 40 16.20 -10.76 -26.87
C PRO A 40 15.22 -9.69 -27.37
N PRO A 41 15.39 -9.17 -28.60
CA PRO A 41 14.47 -8.19 -29.16
C PRO A 41 13.09 -8.81 -29.39
N SER A 42 12.05 -8.06 -29.00
CA SER A 42 10.67 -8.40 -29.34
C SER A 42 10.42 -8.34 -30.84
N THR A 43 9.67 -9.30 -31.38
CA THR A 43 9.21 -9.33 -32.78
C THR A 43 7.94 -8.52 -32.99
N HIS A 44 7.10 -8.40 -31.96
CA HIS A 44 5.85 -7.65 -32.01
C HIS A 44 5.56 -7.05 -30.64
N CYS A 45 4.96 -5.85 -30.62
CA CYS A 45 4.36 -5.31 -29.41
C CYS A 45 3.01 -4.65 -29.68
N SER A 46 2.08 -4.79 -28.75
CA SER A 46 0.88 -3.96 -28.66
C SER A 46 0.88 -3.12 -27.39
N ILE A 47 0.38 -1.90 -27.51
CA ILE A 47 0.23 -0.97 -26.39
C ILE A 47 -1.23 -0.53 -26.35
N GLY A 48 -1.83 -0.65 -25.18
CA GLY A 48 -3.17 -0.17 -24.89
C GLY A 48 -3.19 0.79 -23.71
N ARG A 49 -4.23 1.62 -23.65
CA ARG A 49 -4.48 2.56 -22.54
C ARG A 49 -5.80 2.19 -21.86
N ARG A 50 -5.83 2.30 -20.54
CA ARG A 50 -6.99 1.92 -19.73
C ARG A 50 -8.17 2.82 -20.09
N THR A 51 -9.31 2.20 -20.33
CA THR A 51 -10.58 2.88 -20.61
C THR A 51 -11.60 2.71 -19.49
N SER A 52 -11.60 1.57 -18.81
CA SER A 52 -12.54 1.28 -17.73
C SER A 52 -11.97 0.27 -16.73
N ARG A 53 -12.80 -0.15 -15.78
CA ARG A 53 -12.59 -1.32 -14.92
C ARG A 53 -13.79 -2.26 -15.08
N ASP A 54 -13.57 -3.57 -14.94
CA ASP A 54 -14.64 -4.56 -14.93
C ASP A 54 -15.33 -4.64 -13.55
N ALA A 55 -16.31 -5.55 -13.42
CA ALA A 55 -17.08 -5.74 -12.19
C ALA A 55 -16.24 -6.24 -10.99
N TRP A 56 -14.99 -6.65 -11.20
CA TRP A 56 -14.05 -7.04 -10.14
C TRP A 56 -12.98 -5.96 -9.92
N GLY A 57 -13.18 -4.76 -10.45
CA GLY A 57 -12.24 -3.64 -10.34
C GLY A 57 -10.98 -3.78 -11.18
N ARG A 58 -10.90 -4.77 -12.10
CA ARG A 58 -9.70 -4.99 -12.92
C ARG A 58 -9.68 -4.04 -14.11
N PRO A 59 -8.51 -3.44 -14.43
CA PRO A 59 -8.42 -2.48 -15.53
C PRO A 59 -8.69 -3.15 -16.88
N GLN A 60 -9.44 -2.45 -17.74
CA GLN A 60 -9.72 -2.81 -19.12
C GLN A 60 -9.04 -1.82 -20.05
N PHE A 61 -8.43 -2.31 -21.14
CA PHE A 61 -7.58 -1.52 -22.01
C PHE A 61 -8.09 -1.51 -23.45
N THR A 62 -7.96 -0.38 -24.12
CA THR A 62 -8.14 -0.27 -25.56
C THR A 62 -6.76 -0.15 -26.21
N GLN A 63 -6.49 -1.00 -27.20
CA GLN A 63 -5.24 -0.96 -27.95
C GLN A 63 -5.12 0.35 -28.71
N LEU A 64 -4.04 1.10 -28.47
CA LEU A 64 -3.68 2.31 -29.19
C LEU A 64 -2.86 1.98 -30.44
N VAL A 65 -1.94 1.02 -30.33
CA VAL A 65 -1.02 0.68 -31.42
C VAL A 65 -0.62 -0.80 -31.40
N SER A 66 -0.24 -1.29 -32.57
CA SER A 66 0.39 -2.59 -32.80
C SER A 66 1.61 -2.37 -33.69
N LEU A 67 2.77 -2.86 -33.27
CA LEU A 67 4.07 -2.53 -33.84
C LEU A 67 4.87 -3.80 -34.15
N GLU A 68 5.52 -3.83 -35.31
CA GLU A 68 6.45 -4.90 -35.71
C GLU A 68 7.88 -4.51 -35.31
N ALA A 69 8.53 -5.37 -34.53
CA ALA A 69 9.88 -5.23 -33.98
C ALA A 69 10.23 -3.81 -33.45
N PRO A 70 9.37 -3.18 -32.61
CA PRO A 70 9.60 -1.81 -32.18
C PRO A 70 10.75 -1.69 -31.19
N THR A 71 11.45 -0.55 -31.23
CA THR A 71 12.40 -0.15 -30.20
C THR A 71 11.88 0.99 -29.33
N THR A 72 10.91 1.78 -29.83
CA THR A 72 10.27 2.87 -29.09
C THR A 72 8.84 3.11 -29.56
N TRP A 73 8.01 3.70 -28.71
CA TRP A 73 6.72 4.29 -29.07
C TRP A 73 6.44 5.52 -28.20
N GLU A 74 5.63 6.46 -28.69
CA GLU A 74 5.28 7.69 -27.99
C GLU A 74 3.77 7.94 -28.07
N ASP A 75 3.16 8.25 -26.92
CA ASP A 75 1.81 8.77 -26.78
C ASP A 75 1.87 10.30 -26.62
N THR A 76 1.36 11.01 -27.62
CA THR A 76 1.24 12.48 -27.60
C THR A 76 -0.20 12.95 -27.33
N ASP A 77 -1.14 12.03 -27.16
CA ASP A 77 -2.54 12.32 -26.80
C ASP A 77 -2.72 12.30 -25.28
N VAL A 78 -1.90 13.09 -24.60
CA VAL A 78 -1.84 13.21 -23.14
C VAL A 78 -1.72 14.67 -22.73
N SER A 79 -2.09 14.99 -21.50
CA SER A 79 -1.99 16.32 -20.92
C SER A 79 -1.25 16.31 -19.59
N LEU A 80 -0.66 17.46 -19.21
CA LEU A 80 -0.18 17.65 -17.84
C LEU A 80 -1.34 17.52 -16.85
N GLY A 81 -1.06 16.90 -15.71
CA GLY A 81 -2.07 16.51 -14.73
C GLY A 81 -2.70 15.14 -15.02
N ASP A 82 -2.42 14.50 -16.16
CA ASP A 82 -2.96 13.17 -16.44
C ASP A 82 -2.22 12.07 -15.66
N ARG A 83 -2.95 10.97 -15.45
CA ARG A 83 -2.42 9.74 -14.85
C ARG A 83 -2.83 8.48 -15.62
N PRO A 84 -2.41 8.32 -16.89
CA PRO A 84 -2.81 7.19 -17.70
C PRO A 84 -2.23 5.86 -17.19
N GLU A 85 -3.02 4.80 -17.31
CA GLU A 85 -2.55 3.43 -17.10
C GLU A 85 -2.42 2.74 -18.46
N TYR A 86 -1.24 2.18 -18.73
CA TYR A 86 -0.94 1.48 -19.96
C TYR A 86 -0.78 -0.02 -19.73
N GLU A 87 -1.17 -0.77 -20.74
CA GLU A 87 -0.88 -2.19 -20.89
C GLU A 87 0.06 -2.35 -22.09
N ILE A 88 1.16 -3.07 -21.89
CA ILE A 88 2.11 -3.37 -22.95
C ILE A 88 2.32 -4.87 -23.01
N ARG A 89 2.18 -5.42 -24.21
CA ARG A 89 2.34 -6.84 -24.51
C ARG A 89 3.35 -6.99 -25.63
N CYS A 90 4.36 -7.83 -25.44
CA CYS A 90 5.35 -8.09 -26.48
C CYS A 90 5.65 -9.57 -26.64
N GLU A 91 5.99 -9.94 -27.87
CA GLU A 91 6.28 -11.30 -28.31
C GLU A 91 7.71 -11.39 -28.85
N PHE A 92 8.34 -12.57 -28.81
CA PHE A 92 9.78 -12.75 -29.11
C PHE A 92 10.06 -13.84 -30.16
N GLY A 93 9.14 -14.04 -31.10
CA GLY A 93 9.30 -14.92 -32.25
C GLY A 93 8.90 -16.40 -32.03
N PRO A 94 8.86 -17.19 -33.13
CA PRO A 94 8.32 -18.55 -33.12
C PRO A 94 9.18 -19.53 -32.29
N GLY A 95 8.55 -20.20 -31.32
CA GLY A 95 9.20 -21.14 -30.40
C GLY A 95 9.33 -20.64 -28.96
N ARG A 96 9.01 -19.37 -28.70
CA ARG A 96 8.84 -18.80 -27.36
C ARG A 96 7.40 -18.32 -27.22
N LEU A 97 6.60 -19.01 -26.41
CA LEU A 97 5.24 -18.59 -26.05
C LEU A 97 5.24 -17.48 -24.99
N ASP A 98 6.40 -16.90 -24.69
CA ASP A 98 6.57 -15.90 -23.65
C ASP A 98 6.08 -14.54 -24.18
N THR A 99 4.77 -14.30 -24.11
CA THR A 99 4.26 -12.94 -24.16
C THR A 99 4.64 -12.26 -22.86
N THR A 100 5.53 -11.27 -22.91
CA THR A 100 5.82 -10.44 -21.74
C THR A 100 4.72 -9.41 -21.58
N TYR A 101 4.36 -9.18 -20.32
CA TYR A 101 3.25 -8.33 -19.94
C TYR A 101 3.72 -7.28 -18.95
N ARG A 102 3.51 -6.01 -19.28
CA ARG A 102 3.73 -4.91 -18.34
C ARG A 102 2.49 -4.04 -18.23
N ARG A 103 2.17 -3.66 -17.00
CA ARG A 103 1.33 -2.50 -16.73
C ARG A 103 2.18 -1.37 -16.20
N ALA A 104 1.79 -0.15 -16.52
CA ALA A 104 2.42 1.05 -16.02
C ALA A 104 1.36 2.11 -15.77
N LEU A 105 1.24 2.53 -14.51
CA LEU A 105 0.58 3.77 -14.17
C LEU A 105 1.62 4.89 -14.32
N VAL A 106 1.34 5.83 -15.21
CA VAL A 106 2.27 6.90 -15.59
C VAL A 106 1.76 8.22 -15.05
N ASP A 107 2.61 8.96 -14.34
CA ASP A 107 2.28 10.27 -13.81
C ASP A 107 2.86 11.37 -14.72
N LEU A 108 2.00 12.26 -15.23
CA LEU A 108 2.39 13.42 -16.04
C LEU A 108 2.20 14.72 -15.23
N TRP A 109 3.01 14.91 -14.20
CA TRP A 109 2.84 15.99 -13.21
C TRP A 109 1.44 15.97 -12.57
N TRP A 110 0.88 14.77 -12.39
CA TRP A 110 -0.37 14.59 -11.64
C TRP A 110 -0.21 15.08 -10.20
N GLU A 111 -1.20 15.83 -9.71
CA GLU A 111 -1.19 16.34 -8.33
C GLU A 111 -1.89 15.35 -7.42
N GLN A 112 -1.16 14.84 -6.43
CA GLN A 112 -1.72 13.94 -5.45
C GLN A 112 -2.80 14.67 -4.62
N PRO A 113 -4.01 14.10 -4.48
CA PRO A 113 -5.06 14.65 -3.64
C PRO A 113 -4.59 14.78 -2.19
N ALA A 114 -4.86 15.94 -1.58
CA ALA A 114 -4.65 16.16 -0.15
C ALA A 114 -5.77 15.60 0.73
N ASP A 115 -6.90 15.26 0.10
CA ASP A 115 -7.99 14.48 0.66
C ASP A 115 -7.83 13.03 0.19
N ARG A 116 -7.64 12.10 1.12
CA ARG A 116 -7.36 10.69 0.84
C ARG A 116 -8.57 9.77 0.99
N GLY A 117 -9.75 10.32 1.26
CA GLY A 117 -10.92 9.55 1.66
C GLY A 117 -10.96 9.30 3.18
N VAL A 118 -11.69 8.26 3.60
CA VAL A 118 -11.92 7.95 5.02
C VAL A 118 -11.34 6.57 5.34
N VAL A 119 -10.73 6.44 6.51
CA VAL A 119 -10.28 5.18 7.09
C VAL A 119 -11.09 4.84 8.34
N ALA A 120 -11.52 3.59 8.45
CA ALA A 120 -12.08 3.03 9.67
C ALA A 120 -10.97 2.37 10.50
N LEU A 121 -10.74 2.85 11.71
CA LEU A 121 -9.97 2.19 12.74
C LEU A 121 -10.89 1.19 13.45
N VAL A 122 -10.78 -0.10 13.14
CA VAL A 122 -11.53 -1.16 13.80
C VAL A 122 -10.65 -1.75 14.89
N VAL A 123 -10.97 -1.51 16.15
CA VAL A 123 -10.12 -1.83 17.29
C VAL A 123 -10.84 -2.80 18.20
N ASP A 124 -10.16 -3.83 18.70
CA ASP A 124 -10.75 -4.66 19.75
C ASP A 124 -10.92 -3.88 21.07
N GLU A 125 -11.91 -4.27 21.87
CA GLU A 125 -12.26 -3.59 23.11
C GLU A 125 -11.13 -3.49 24.15
N ASP A 126 -10.25 -4.51 24.24
CA ASP A 126 -9.13 -4.51 25.18
C ASP A 126 -8.05 -3.52 24.74
N SER A 127 -7.68 -3.54 23.46
CA SER A 127 -6.72 -2.60 22.88
C SER A 127 -7.24 -1.16 22.92
N GLN A 128 -8.53 -0.95 22.69
CA GLN A 128 -9.18 0.37 22.81
C GLN A 128 -8.98 0.95 24.21
N ALA A 129 -9.19 0.16 25.25
CA ALA A 129 -9.03 0.60 26.63
C ALA A 129 -7.55 0.80 27.01
N ALA A 130 -6.69 -0.14 26.64
CA ALA A 130 -5.29 -0.15 27.06
C ALA A 130 -4.39 0.83 26.31
N LEU A 131 -4.71 1.16 25.05
CA LEU A 131 -3.84 1.93 24.14
C LEU A 131 -4.45 3.25 23.66
N ALA A 132 -5.44 3.79 24.40
CA ALA A 132 -6.17 5.00 24.01
C ALA A 132 -5.27 6.15 23.52
N ALA A 133 -4.21 6.49 24.26
CA ALA A 133 -3.30 7.56 23.87
C ALA A 133 -2.52 7.29 22.56
N SER A 134 -2.07 6.04 22.35
CA SER A 134 -1.39 5.64 21.11
C SER A 134 -2.33 5.62 19.92
N LEU A 135 -3.58 5.20 20.16
CA LEU A 135 -4.65 5.21 19.16
C LEU A 135 -5.05 6.66 18.80
N ASP A 136 -5.15 7.56 19.77
CA ASP A 136 -5.45 8.98 19.53
C ASP A 136 -4.33 9.65 18.73
N ARG A 137 -3.07 9.29 18.99
CA ARG A 137 -1.95 9.74 18.16
C ARG A 137 -2.07 9.21 16.73
N LEU A 138 -2.37 7.93 16.54
CA LEU A 138 -2.59 7.36 15.21
C LEU A 138 -3.74 8.07 14.46
N GLU A 139 -4.82 8.43 15.17
CA GLU A 139 -5.91 9.21 14.59
C GLU A 139 -5.43 10.58 14.10
N GLN A 140 -4.65 11.32 14.90
CA GLN A 140 -4.06 12.59 14.48
C GLN A 140 -3.09 12.43 13.31
N ASP A 141 -2.25 11.40 13.34
CA ASP A 141 -1.31 11.02 12.29
C ASP A 141 -2.00 10.77 10.93
N LEU A 142 -3.17 10.11 10.94
CA LEU A 142 -3.98 9.85 9.75
C LEU A 142 -4.66 11.11 9.23
N LEU A 143 -5.22 11.88 10.17
CA LEU A 143 -5.83 13.17 9.95
C LEU A 143 -4.84 14.16 9.30
N ASP A 144 -3.62 14.25 9.81
CA ASP A 144 -2.55 15.10 9.28
C ASP A 144 -2.08 14.64 7.89
N ASP A 145 -2.13 13.34 7.62
CA ASP A 145 -1.86 12.76 6.30
C ASP A 145 -3.00 13.00 5.28
N GLY A 146 -4.16 13.49 5.74
CA GLY A 146 -5.29 13.87 4.88
C GLY A 146 -6.42 12.84 4.79
N TRP A 147 -6.44 11.87 5.70
CA TRP A 147 -7.56 10.95 5.86
C TRP A 147 -8.63 11.54 6.77
N GLY A 148 -9.90 11.32 6.44
CA GLY A 148 -10.97 11.29 7.44
C GLY A 148 -10.84 10.02 8.28
N VAL A 149 -11.22 10.06 9.56
CA VAL A 149 -11.09 8.91 10.46
C VAL A 149 -12.41 8.63 11.15
N LEU A 150 -12.79 7.34 11.15
CA LEU A 150 -13.85 6.77 11.95
C LEU A 150 -13.24 5.71 12.87
N ARG A 151 -13.74 5.58 14.09
CA ARG A 151 -13.30 4.53 15.03
C ARG A 151 -14.47 3.63 15.39
N GLU A 152 -14.28 2.33 15.17
CA GLU A 152 -15.19 1.25 15.51
C GLU A 152 -14.55 0.36 16.57
N VAL A 153 -15.30 0.03 17.63
CA VAL A 153 -14.86 -0.90 18.66
C VAL A 153 -15.64 -2.20 18.50
N VAL A 154 -14.93 -3.33 18.49
CA VAL A 154 -15.52 -4.66 18.31
C VAL A 154 -15.09 -5.61 19.42
N GLY A 155 -15.96 -6.57 19.73
CA GLY A 155 -15.62 -7.67 20.62
C GLY A 155 -14.84 -8.77 19.88
N PRO A 156 -13.98 -9.55 20.56
CA PRO A 156 -13.25 -10.66 19.94
C PRO A 156 -14.18 -11.79 19.44
N ASP A 157 -15.39 -11.89 20.01
CA ASP A 157 -16.42 -12.87 19.66
C ASP A 157 -17.53 -12.30 18.76
N ASP A 158 -17.41 -11.04 18.30
CA ASP A 158 -18.38 -10.46 17.37
C ASP A 158 -18.42 -11.29 16.08
N PRO A 159 -19.62 -11.58 15.52
CA PRO A 159 -19.71 -12.23 14.23
C PRO A 159 -19.03 -11.39 13.15
N VAL A 160 -18.21 -12.01 12.29
CA VAL A 160 -17.53 -11.31 11.18
C VAL A 160 -18.54 -10.56 10.30
N ALA A 161 -19.74 -11.12 10.10
CA ALA A 161 -20.82 -10.46 9.38
C ALA A 161 -21.25 -9.13 10.02
N SER A 162 -21.33 -9.07 11.35
CA SER A 162 -21.66 -7.84 12.07
C SER A 162 -20.58 -6.77 11.91
N VAL A 163 -19.30 -7.16 11.93
CA VAL A 163 -18.18 -6.22 11.68
C VAL A 163 -18.27 -5.65 10.26
N ARG A 164 -18.57 -6.48 9.25
CA ARG A 164 -18.79 -6.01 7.86
C ARG A 164 -20.00 -5.09 7.75
N GLU A 165 -21.11 -5.42 8.41
CA GLU A 165 -22.32 -4.57 8.44
C GLU A 165 -22.06 -3.18 9.03
N ARG A 166 -21.22 -3.08 10.07
CA ARG A 166 -20.79 -1.77 10.60
C ARG A 166 -19.99 -0.97 9.57
N LEU A 167 -19.04 -1.62 8.87
CA LEU A 167 -18.27 -0.96 7.81
C LEU A 167 -19.17 -0.51 6.65
N GLN A 168 -20.15 -1.31 6.25
CA GLN A 168 -21.17 -0.93 5.25
C GLN A 168 -21.95 0.32 5.70
N ALA A 169 -22.41 0.35 6.96
CA ALA A 169 -23.13 1.51 7.50
C ALA A 169 -22.26 2.78 7.49
N ARG A 170 -20.96 2.66 7.81
CA ARG A 170 -20.01 3.79 7.74
C ARG A 170 -19.69 4.22 6.32
N TRP A 171 -19.64 3.29 5.38
CA TRP A 171 -19.47 3.60 3.97
C TRP A 171 -20.66 4.43 3.45
N GLU A 172 -21.90 4.07 3.79
CA GLU A 172 -23.08 4.87 3.47
C GLU A 172 -23.09 6.24 4.17
N GLU A 173 -22.77 6.29 5.46
CA GLU A 173 -22.72 7.54 6.24
C GLU A 173 -21.71 8.55 5.70
N THR A 174 -20.61 8.06 5.12
CA THR A 174 -19.54 8.89 4.55
C THR A 174 -19.76 9.22 3.08
N GLU A 175 -20.96 9.00 2.54
CA GLU A 175 -21.27 9.19 1.11
C GLU A 175 -20.29 8.41 0.22
N HIS A 176 -20.01 7.17 0.61
CA HIS A 176 -19.11 6.21 -0.04
C HIS A 176 -17.63 6.63 -0.05
N ARG A 177 -17.22 7.53 0.85
CA ARG A 177 -15.82 7.98 0.98
C ARG A 177 -14.94 7.08 1.85
N LEU A 178 -15.51 6.17 2.62
CA LEU A 178 -14.74 5.11 3.29
C LEU A 178 -14.04 4.25 2.25
N SER A 179 -12.70 4.23 2.29
CA SER A 179 -11.85 3.56 1.30
C SER A 179 -10.73 2.71 1.93
N ALA A 180 -10.62 2.71 3.26
CA ALA A 180 -9.70 1.85 3.98
C ALA A 180 -10.25 1.40 5.34
N ALA A 181 -9.80 0.24 5.82
CA ALA A 181 -10.01 -0.22 7.18
C ALA A 181 -8.71 -0.78 7.77
N LEU A 182 -8.33 -0.30 8.96
CA LEU A 182 -7.20 -0.78 9.72
C LEU A 182 -7.72 -1.55 10.93
N LEU A 183 -7.50 -2.87 10.93
CA LEU A 183 -7.93 -3.80 11.97
C LEU A 183 -6.81 -3.92 13.01
N LEU A 184 -7.07 -3.46 14.25
CA LEU A 184 -6.08 -3.40 15.32
C LEU A 184 -6.45 -4.36 16.44
N GLY A 185 -5.54 -5.30 16.69
CA GLY A 185 -5.63 -6.28 17.77
C GLY A 185 -6.59 -7.44 17.46
N ALA A 186 -7.41 -7.82 18.44
CA ALA A 186 -8.21 -9.04 18.45
C ALA A 186 -9.49 -9.00 17.59
N VAL A 187 -9.49 -8.24 16.50
CA VAL A 187 -10.64 -8.15 15.57
C VAL A 187 -10.97 -9.52 14.98
N PRO A 188 -12.25 -9.95 14.95
CA PRO A 188 -12.66 -11.24 14.35
C PRO A 188 -12.11 -11.42 12.92
N GLN A 189 -11.67 -12.64 12.61
CA GLN A 189 -11.06 -12.95 11.31
C GLN A 189 -11.98 -13.84 10.47
N PRO A 190 -12.44 -13.38 9.29
CA PRO A 190 -13.23 -14.19 8.38
C PRO A 190 -12.36 -15.25 7.71
N PHE A 191 -12.98 -16.39 7.39
CA PHE A 191 -12.38 -17.45 6.59
C PHE A 191 -13.26 -17.74 5.39
N ALA A 192 -12.68 -18.06 4.24
CA ALA A 192 -13.43 -18.31 3.02
C ALA A 192 -12.85 -19.42 2.15
N GLY A 193 -13.74 -20.05 1.39
CA GLY A 193 -13.44 -20.90 0.26
C GLY A 193 -13.11 -22.36 0.59
N HIS A 194 -12.78 -23.08 -0.46
CA HIS A 194 -12.11 -24.38 -0.40
C HIS A 194 -10.94 -24.32 -1.36
N ILE A 195 -9.84 -23.75 -0.87
CA ILE A 195 -8.65 -23.42 -1.65
C ILE A 195 -7.40 -23.96 -0.96
N ALA A 196 -6.34 -24.10 -1.75
CA ALA A 196 -4.99 -24.43 -1.31
C ALA A 196 -3.99 -23.57 -2.09
N PRO A 197 -3.97 -22.24 -1.88
CA PRO A 197 -3.16 -21.32 -2.67
C PRO A 197 -1.66 -21.60 -2.56
N ASP A 198 -1.22 -22.31 -1.52
CA ASP A 198 0.18 -22.70 -1.34
C ASP A 198 0.53 -24.03 -2.05
N GLY A 199 -0.44 -24.66 -2.71
CA GLY A 199 -0.29 -25.88 -3.49
C GLY A 199 -0.42 -27.19 -2.70
N HIS A 200 -0.76 -27.16 -1.41
CA HIS A 200 -0.82 -28.35 -0.57
C HIS A 200 -2.24 -28.90 -0.45
N GLY A 201 -2.49 -30.12 -0.93
CA GLY A 201 -3.83 -30.73 -0.89
C GLY A 201 -4.33 -30.97 0.55
N GLU A 202 -3.43 -31.27 1.48
CA GLU A 202 -3.70 -31.37 2.92
C GLU A 202 -3.90 -30.01 3.61
N HIS A 203 -3.77 -28.93 2.86
CA HIS A 203 -4.05 -27.56 3.27
C HIS A 203 -5.32 -27.00 2.58
N ALA A 204 -6.05 -27.84 1.84
CA ALA A 204 -7.30 -27.45 1.21
C ALA A 204 -8.40 -27.17 2.24
N GLY A 205 -9.09 -26.04 2.07
CA GLY A 205 -10.24 -25.66 2.88
C GLY A 205 -10.43 -24.15 2.95
N ALA A 206 -11.09 -23.66 4.00
CA ALA A 206 -11.23 -22.23 4.22
C ALA A 206 -9.93 -21.60 4.74
N TRP A 207 -9.56 -20.48 4.14
CA TRP A 207 -8.37 -19.68 4.48
C TRP A 207 -8.78 -18.30 4.99
N PRO A 208 -7.94 -17.62 5.79
CA PRO A 208 -8.23 -16.27 6.24
C PRO A 208 -8.50 -15.33 5.05
N ALA A 209 -9.53 -14.49 5.17
CA ALA A 209 -10.08 -13.74 4.05
C ALA A 209 -10.50 -12.33 4.44
N ASP A 210 -9.55 -11.48 4.87
CA ASP A 210 -9.84 -10.07 5.22
C ASP A 210 -10.42 -9.28 4.03
N THR A 211 -10.33 -9.80 2.81
CA THR A 211 -11.06 -9.28 1.64
C THR A 211 -12.58 -9.28 1.82
N PHE A 212 -13.13 -10.08 2.72
CA PHE A 212 -14.54 -10.01 3.13
C PHE A 212 -14.91 -8.67 3.76
N TYR A 213 -14.00 -8.05 4.51
CA TYR A 213 -14.20 -6.69 5.04
C TYR A 213 -13.93 -5.61 4.00
N ALA A 214 -13.19 -5.95 2.93
CA ALA A 214 -12.83 -5.03 1.85
C ALA A 214 -13.95 -4.86 0.83
N ASP A 215 -14.69 -5.94 0.58
CA ASP A 215 -15.85 -6.00 -0.29
C ASP A 215 -17.08 -5.60 0.52
N LEU A 216 -17.74 -4.48 0.19
CA LEU A 216 -18.88 -3.95 0.94
C LEU A 216 -20.23 -4.21 0.26
N ASP A 217 -20.27 -4.61 -1.00
CA ASP A 217 -21.54 -4.81 -1.73
C ASP A 217 -21.70 -6.23 -2.32
N GLY A 218 -20.64 -7.03 -2.29
CA GLY A 218 -20.58 -8.37 -2.81
C GLY A 218 -21.30 -9.41 -1.96
N ALA A 219 -21.76 -10.46 -2.62
CA ALA A 219 -22.52 -11.54 -2.03
C ALA A 219 -21.61 -12.64 -1.46
N TRP A 220 -21.51 -12.69 -0.13
CA TRP A 220 -20.84 -13.75 0.62
C TRP A 220 -21.86 -14.63 1.31
N THR A 221 -21.66 -15.95 1.29
CA THR A 221 -22.62 -16.92 1.81
C THR A 221 -21.93 -17.96 2.69
N ASP A 222 -22.68 -18.54 3.63
CA ASP A 222 -22.27 -19.72 4.41
C ASP A 222 -23.42 -20.73 4.35
N ARG A 223 -23.59 -21.35 3.17
CA ARG A 223 -24.73 -22.22 2.87
C ARG A 223 -24.33 -23.50 2.13
N GLN A 224 -23.12 -23.58 1.60
CA GLN A 224 -22.70 -24.69 0.76
C GLN A 224 -21.72 -25.57 1.51
N SER A 225 -21.83 -26.89 1.30
CA SER A 225 -20.73 -27.77 1.65
C SER A 225 -19.68 -27.63 0.56
N ARG A 226 -18.58 -26.95 0.87
CA ARG A 226 -17.44 -26.85 -0.04
C ARG A 226 -16.46 -28.01 0.14
N GLY A 227 -16.69 -28.85 1.14
CA GLY A 227 -15.94 -30.09 1.42
C GLY A 227 -15.47 -30.16 2.88
N ALA A 228 -15.08 -31.35 3.32
CA ALA A 228 -14.63 -31.58 4.69
C ALA A 228 -13.34 -30.80 5.06
N GLY A 229 -12.64 -30.25 4.06
CA GLY A 229 -11.34 -29.62 4.24
C GLY A 229 -10.31 -30.58 4.87
N SER A 230 -9.10 -30.09 5.06
CA SER A 230 -8.07 -30.81 5.80
C SER A 230 -7.69 -30.04 7.06
N ARG A 231 -7.31 -30.75 8.14
CA ARG A 231 -6.78 -30.15 9.38
C ARG A 231 -7.66 -29.03 9.98
N GLY A 232 -8.97 -29.27 10.11
CA GLY A 232 -9.90 -28.30 10.71
C GLY A 232 -10.26 -27.13 9.78
N ARG A 233 -10.04 -27.28 8.47
CA ARG A 233 -10.39 -26.28 7.45
C ARG A 233 -11.65 -26.63 6.67
N ALA A 234 -12.49 -27.47 7.26
CA ALA A 234 -13.82 -27.73 6.74
C ALA A 234 -14.52 -26.41 6.44
N ASN A 235 -15.31 -26.41 5.37
CA ASN A 235 -16.18 -25.30 5.03
C ASN A 235 -17.54 -25.93 4.73
N LEU A 236 -18.35 -25.98 5.79
CA LEU A 236 -19.62 -26.67 5.88
C LEU A 236 -20.72 -25.64 6.14
N PRO A 237 -21.97 -25.91 5.71
CA PRO A 237 -23.05 -24.97 5.90
C PRO A 237 -23.27 -24.58 7.37
N GLY A 238 -23.23 -23.29 7.66
CA GLY A 238 -23.49 -22.70 8.97
C GLY A 238 -22.34 -22.81 9.97
N ASP A 239 -21.10 -23.04 9.50
CA ASP A 239 -19.92 -23.15 10.36
C ASP A 239 -19.18 -21.80 10.58
N GLY A 240 -19.71 -20.71 10.04
CA GLY A 240 -19.15 -19.36 10.12
C GLY A 240 -18.06 -19.07 9.09
N ARG A 241 -17.81 -19.99 8.15
CA ARG A 241 -16.84 -19.82 7.06
C ARG A 241 -17.58 -19.58 5.75
N LEU A 242 -17.02 -18.70 4.94
CA LEU A 242 -17.68 -18.21 3.74
C LEU A 242 -17.42 -19.14 2.56
N ASP A 243 -18.39 -19.31 1.68
CA ASP A 243 -18.38 -20.26 0.57
C ASP A 243 -17.39 -19.86 -0.55
N GLN A 244 -16.99 -18.60 -0.64
CA GLN A 244 -16.33 -18.03 -1.81
C GLN A 244 -14.84 -18.41 -1.88
N SER A 245 -14.42 -19.08 -2.95
CA SER A 245 -13.01 -19.34 -3.28
C SER A 245 -12.37 -18.26 -4.17
N VAL A 246 -13.18 -17.33 -4.67
CA VAL A 246 -12.78 -16.17 -5.48
C VAL A 246 -13.61 -14.96 -5.05
N LEU A 247 -13.08 -13.75 -5.24
CA LEU A 247 -13.79 -12.52 -4.91
C LEU A 247 -15.15 -12.46 -5.64
N PRO A 248 -16.25 -12.13 -4.94
CA PRO A 248 -17.56 -12.03 -5.58
C PRO A 248 -17.78 -10.68 -6.27
N GLY A 249 -16.99 -9.65 -5.95
CA GLY A 249 -17.06 -8.31 -6.55
C GLY A 249 -15.74 -7.55 -6.53
N ALA A 250 -15.80 -6.25 -6.82
CA ALA A 250 -14.70 -5.32 -6.60
C ALA A 250 -14.48 -5.12 -5.10
N LEU A 251 -13.34 -4.53 -4.73
CA LEU A 251 -13.05 -4.17 -3.35
C LEU A 251 -13.19 -2.66 -3.19
N GLU A 252 -14.05 -2.24 -2.27
CA GLU A 252 -14.28 -0.83 -1.93
C GLU A 252 -13.23 -0.32 -0.94
N LEU A 253 -12.75 -1.20 -0.04
CA LEU A 253 -11.77 -0.82 0.99
C LEU A 253 -10.41 -1.48 0.79
N ALA A 254 -9.35 -0.71 1.05
CA ALA A 254 -8.07 -1.27 1.41
C ALA A 254 -8.05 -1.73 2.87
N VAL A 255 -7.94 -3.05 3.10
CA VAL A 255 -7.91 -3.61 4.46
C VAL A 255 -6.50 -4.02 4.84
N GLY A 256 -6.06 -3.60 6.02
CA GLY A 256 -4.82 -4.05 6.65
C GLY A 256 -5.05 -4.47 8.09
N ARG A 257 -4.36 -5.53 8.54
CA ARG A 257 -4.52 -6.12 9.87
C ARG A 257 -3.23 -6.11 10.68
N VAL A 258 -3.32 -5.66 11.93
CA VAL A 258 -2.24 -5.70 12.92
C VAL A 258 -2.73 -6.54 14.09
N ASP A 259 -2.43 -7.83 14.06
CA ASP A 259 -2.93 -8.79 15.04
C ASP A 259 -1.77 -9.46 15.80
N PRO A 260 -1.54 -9.09 17.08
CA PRO A 260 -0.45 -9.60 17.91
C PRO A 260 -0.79 -10.88 18.68
N ARG A 261 -1.99 -11.46 18.52
CA ARG A 261 -2.43 -12.63 19.30
C ARG A 261 -1.58 -13.86 19.00
N ASP A 262 -1.44 -14.79 19.94
CA ASP A 262 -0.83 -16.11 19.70
C ASP A 262 0.58 -16.06 19.06
N LEU A 263 1.42 -15.17 19.60
CA LEU A 263 2.84 -15.01 19.25
C LEU A 263 3.77 -15.36 20.45
N PRO A 264 3.73 -16.60 20.99
CA PRO A 264 4.51 -16.97 22.16
C PRO A 264 6.03 -16.84 21.98
N ALA A 265 6.55 -16.74 20.75
CA ALA A 265 7.95 -16.43 20.50
C ALA A 265 8.40 -15.09 21.11
N TYR A 266 7.47 -14.14 21.31
CA TYR A 266 7.73 -12.83 21.91
C TYR A 266 7.56 -12.78 23.43
N ALA A 267 7.26 -13.91 24.09
CA ALA A 267 7.14 -13.95 25.54
C ALA A 267 8.41 -13.39 26.22
N PRO A 268 8.28 -12.57 27.29
CA PRO A 268 7.07 -12.32 28.07
C PRO A 268 6.21 -11.12 27.60
N LEU A 269 6.44 -10.54 26.42
CA LEU A 269 5.63 -9.41 25.94
C LEU A 269 4.18 -9.85 25.72
N SER A 270 3.24 -9.04 26.19
CA SER A 270 1.81 -9.26 25.96
C SER A 270 1.39 -8.80 24.55
N PRO A 271 0.24 -9.26 24.02
CA PRO A 271 -0.30 -8.74 22.76
C PRO A 271 -0.45 -7.21 22.75
N THR A 272 -0.84 -6.62 23.89
CA THR A 272 -0.94 -5.16 24.07
C THR A 272 0.42 -4.47 23.96
N ASP A 273 1.49 -5.04 24.55
CA ASP A 273 2.85 -4.49 24.43
C ASP A 273 3.33 -4.49 22.98
N LEU A 274 3.05 -5.58 22.25
CA LEU A 274 3.42 -5.72 20.84
C LEU A 274 2.66 -4.72 19.96
N LEU A 275 1.36 -4.51 20.22
CA LEU A 275 0.57 -3.54 19.49
C LEU A 275 1.03 -2.11 19.78
N ALA A 276 1.34 -1.77 21.04
CA ALA A 276 1.90 -0.47 21.41
C ALA A 276 3.21 -0.19 20.65
N ALA A 277 4.12 -1.18 20.61
CA ALA A 277 5.38 -1.08 19.87
C ALA A 277 5.16 -0.92 18.36
N TYR A 278 4.14 -1.58 17.79
CA TYR A 278 3.77 -1.38 16.39
C TYR A 278 3.24 0.03 16.12
N LEU A 279 2.37 0.57 16.96
CA LEU A 279 1.81 1.92 16.80
C LEU A 279 2.91 2.99 16.88
N GLU A 280 3.94 2.78 17.71
CA GLU A 280 5.13 3.64 17.72
C GLU A 280 5.95 3.51 16.43
N LYS A 281 6.16 2.29 15.95
CA LYS A 281 6.85 2.05 14.68
C LYS A 281 6.12 2.69 13.50
N ASN A 282 4.79 2.60 13.48
CA ASN A 282 3.94 3.24 12.47
C ASN A 282 4.16 4.76 12.47
N HIS A 283 3.99 5.41 13.63
CA HIS A 283 4.19 6.85 13.79
C HIS A 283 5.54 7.30 13.23
N ARG A 284 6.64 6.70 13.72
CA ARG A 284 8.01 7.06 13.30
C ARG A 284 8.26 6.88 11.81
N TYR A 285 7.68 5.84 11.21
CA TYR A 285 7.79 5.63 9.76
C TYR A 285 6.99 6.69 9.00
N ARG A 286 5.70 6.84 9.34
CA ARG A 286 4.75 7.79 8.75
C ARG A 286 5.24 9.23 8.75
N THR A 287 5.85 9.67 9.83
CA THR A 287 6.33 11.05 10.00
C THR A 287 7.73 11.25 9.41
N GLY A 288 8.32 10.21 8.80
CA GLY A 288 9.64 10.28 8.18
C GLY A 288 10.79 10.41 9.17
N GLU A 289 10.58 10.09 10.46
CA GLU A 289 11.67 9.96 11.45
C GLU A 289 12.59 8.79 11.11
N VAL A 290 12.04 7.75 10.49
CA VAL A 290 12.81 6.63 9.92
C VAL A 290 12.92 6.82 8.41
N ARG A 291 14.15 6.76 7.91
CA ARG A 291 14.46 6.77 6.47
C ARG A 291 15.16 5.47 6.09
N LEU A 292 14.69 4.85 5.01
CA LEU A 292 15.25 3.63 4.46
C LEU A 292 15.66 3.88 3.01
N ALA A 293 16.74 3.26 2.57
CA ALA A 293 17.23 3.41 1.20
C ALA A 293 16.20 2.87 0.17
N PRO A 294 15.96 3.58 -0.96
CA PRO A 294 15.01 3.20 -2.01
C PRO A 294 15.55 2.06 -2.88
N ARG A 295 15.67 0.88 -2.28
CA ARG A 295 16.24 -0.33 -2.86
C ARG A 295 15.48 -1.56 -2.39
N LEU A 296 15.59 -2.63 -3.18
CA LEU A 296 14.98 -3.93 -2.90
C LEU A 296 16.05 -4.98 -2.63
N TRP A 297 15.91 -5.70 -1.52
CA TRP A 297 16.66 -6.94 -1.28
C TRP A 297 15.80 -8.17 -1.57
N ALA A 298 16.39 -9.22 -2.12
CA ALA A 298 15.74 -10.49 -2.31
C ALA A 298 16.62 -11.69 -1.96
N THR A 299 16.01 -12.66 -1.27
CA THR A 299 16.59 -13.99 -1.03
C THR A 299 15.61 -15.05 -1.50
N ASN A 300 16.08 -16.02 -2.30
CA ASN A 300 15.28 -17.15 -2.76
C ASN A 300 16.03 -18.47 -2.58
N THR A 301 15.42 -19.41 -1.85
CA THR A 301 15.98 -20.73 -1.55
C THR A 301 15.19 -21.89 -2.17
N PHE A 302 14.20 -21.61 -3.02
CA PHE A 302 13.44 -22.61 -3.80
C PHE A 302 14.26 -23.26 -4.94
N ARG A 303 15.49 -23.70 -4.65
CA ARG A 303 16.41 -24.23 -5.67
C ARG A 303 15.80 -25.43 -6.40
N GLY A 304 15.58 -25.30 -7.71
CA GLY A 304 15.10 -26.40 -8.56
C GLY A 304 13.61 -26.71 -8.41
N PHE A 305 12.85 -25.86 -7.73
CA PHE A 305 11.39 -25.95 -7.67
C PHE A 305 10.76 -25.35 -8.93
N VAL A 306 9.71 -25.99 -9.44
CA VAL A 306 8.91 -25.47 -10.57
C VAL A 306 8.19 -24.19 -10.11
N GLY A 307 8.73 -23.03 -10.50
CA GLY A 307 8.25 -21.71 -10.10
C GLY A 307 9.32 -20.80 -9.48
N ASP A 308 10.55 -21.28 -9.27
CA ASP A 308 11.64 -20.45 -8.74
C ASP A 308 11.98 -19.24 -9.63
N GLN A 309 11.98 -19.44 -10.95
CA GLN A 309 12.18 -18.40 -11.96
C GLN A 309 11.03 -17.40 -11.95
N GLU A 310 9.80 -17.87 -11.76
CA GLU A 310 8.61 -17.00 -11.70
C GLU A 310 8.70 -16.05 -10.50
N VAL A 311 9.04 -16.58 -9.32
CA VAL A 311 9.22 -15.78 -8.10
C VAL A 311 10.30 -14.72 -8.30
N MET A 312 11.45 -15.09 -8.88
CA MET A 312 12.53 -14.12 -9.12
C MET A 312 12.19 -13.11 -10.20
N ALA A 313 11.46 -13.50 -11.24
CA ALA A 313 10.96 -12.58 -12.25
C ALA A 313 10.02 -11.53 -11.63
N GLN A 314 9.09 -11.95 -10.76
CA GLN A 314 8.22 -11.03 -10.01
C GLN A 314 9.05 -10.07 -9.15
N VAL A 315 10.02 -10.56 -8.39
CA VAL A 315 10.93 -9.74 -7.57
C VAL A 315 11.64 -8.66 -8.40
N GLN A 316 12.23 -9.04 -9.54
CA GLN A 316 12.93 -8.10 -10.41
C GLN A 316 11.98 -7.06 -10.99
N GLN A 317 10.78 -7.47 -11.41
CA GLN A 317 9.75 -6.57 -11.87
C GLN A 317 9.33 -5.58 -10.78
N HIS A 318 9.18 -6.02 -9.53
CA HIS A 318 8.84 -5.13 -8.42
C HIS A 318 9.93 -4.10 -8.16
N ALA A 319 11.20 -4.51 -8.15
CA ALA A 319 12.34 -3.61 -7.94
C ALA A 319 12.44 -2.55 -9.04
N LEU A 320 12.31 -2.96 -10.31
CA LEU A 320 12.37 -2.05 -11.45
C LEU A 320 11.21 -1.05 -11.46
N ARG A 321 9.99 -1.49 -11.12
CA ARG A 321 8.81 -0.60 -11.03
C ARG A 321 8.92 0.42 -9.90
N LEU A 322 9.41 0.00 -8.72
CA LEU A 322 9.50 0.89 -7.56
C LEU A 322 10.71 1.82 -7.62
N PHE A 323 11.85 1.32 -8.12
CA PHE A 323 13.14 1.99 -7.93
C PHE A 323 13.91 2.23 -9.23
N GLY A 324 13.45 1.70 -10.37
CA GLY A 324 14.15 1.84 -11.65
C GLY A 324 15.48 1.08 -11.69
N GLN A 325 15.72 0.22 -10.71
CA GLN A 325 16.94 -0.58 -10.58
C GLN A 325 16.59 -2.02 -10.17
N PRO A 326 17.40 -3.01 -10.61
CA PRO A 326 17.16 -4.40 -10.25
C PRO A 326 17.30 -4.63 -8.75
N ALA A 327 16.67 -5.70 -8.27
CA ALA A 327 16.81 -6.13 -6.88
C ALA A 327 18.25 -6.56 -6.58
N THR A 328 18.73 -6.26 -5.38
CA THR A 328 19.93 -6.89 -4.84
C THR A 328 19.58 -8.30 -4.40
N VAL A 329 20.19 -9.32 -5.02
CA VAL A 329 19.89 -10.73 -4.72
C VAL A 329 21.04 -11.34 -3.93
N GLY A 330 20.74 -11.93 -2.78
CA GLY A 330 21.73 -12.59 -1.93
C GLY A 330 21.15 -13.73 -1.10
N PRO A 331 22.00 -14.59 -0.51
CA PRO A 331 21.56 -15.78 0.19
C PRO A 331 21.08 -15.53 1.63
N ASP A 332 21.36 -14.35 2.21
CA ASP A 332 21.15 -14.07 3.63
C ASP A 332 20.21 -12.87 3.83
N LEU A 333 18.91 -13.15 3.97
CA LEU A 333 17.91 -12.12 4.24
C LEU A 333 18.11 -11.50 5.63
N VAL A 334 18.43 -12.31 6.64
CA VAL A 334 18.58 -11.83 8.02
C VAL A 334 19.74 -10.86 8.14
N GLY A 335 20.89 -11.18 7.52
CA GLY A 335 22.02 -10.28 7.42
C GLY A 335 21.70 -8.98 6.68
N ALA A 336 20.94 -9.05 5.58
CA ALA A 336 20.50 -7.86 4.86
C ALA A 336 19.59 -6.94 5.68
N LEU A 337 18.70 -7.52 6.50
CA LEU A 337 17.80 -6.77 7.38
C LEU A 337 18.53 -6.02 8.50
N LEU A 338 19.79 -6.34 8.79
CA LEU A 338 20.62 -5.62 9.78
C LEU A 338 21.30 -4.37 9.22
N ASP A 339 21.20 -4.11 7.91
CA ASP A 339 21.83 -2.95 7.29
C ASP A 339 21.27 -1.64 7.90
N PRO A 340 22.13 -0.73 8.39
CA PRO A 340 21.70 0.53 9.00
C PRO A 340 21.06 1.52 8.00
N GLU A 341 21.36 1.45 6.71
CA GLU A 341 20.64 2.22 5.67
C GLU A 341 19.28 1.58 5.35
N GLY A 342 19.12 0.31 5.70
CA GLY A 342 17.90 -0.47 5.54
C GLY A 342 17.44 -0.63 4.08
N TRP A 343 16.17 -1.03 3.94
CA TRP A 343 15.54 -1.34 2.66
C TRP A 343 14.11 -0.84 2.65
N GLN A 344 13.69 -0.09 1.62
CA GLN A 344 12.25 0.18 1.49
C GLN A 344 11.46 -1.12 1.25
N VAL A 345 12.05 -2.09 0.55
CA VAL A 345 11.47 -3.42 0.36
C VAL A 345 12.49 -4.52 0.57
N ALA A 346 12.13 -5.54 1.35
CA ALA A 346 12.85 -6.80 1.41
C ALA A 346 11.90 -7.95 1.07
N MET A 347 12.40 -8.95 0.33
CA MET A 347 11.62 -10.12 -0.06
C MET A 347 12.38 -11.42 0.21
N GLY A 348 11.68 -12.42 0.73
CA GLY A 348 12.23 -13.73 1.06
C GLY A 348 11.34 -14.86 0.56
N ALA A 349 11.88 -15.78 -0.23
CA ALA A 349 11.16 -16.93 -0.73
C ALA A 349 11.88 -18.23 -0.38
N GLY A 350 11.19 -19.19 0.22
CA GLY A 350 11.78 -20.49 0.54
C GLY A 350 10.76 -21.53 0.98
N PRO A 351 11.07 -22.83 0.83
CA PRO A 351 10.23 -23.89 1.37
C PRO A 351 10.21 -23.78 2.89
N GLY A 352 9.10 -24.13 3.53
CA GLY A 352 8.98 -23.89 4.96
C GLY A 352 7.66 -24.34 5.56
N GLY A 353 7.31 -23.71 6.67
CA GLY A 353 6.02 -23.86 7.33
C GLY A 353 5.66 -22.60 8.09
N ILE A 354 4.65 -22.70 8.96
CA ILE A 354 4.05 -21.55 9.68
C ILE A 354 5.10 -20.59 10.28
N THR A 355 6.18 -21.12 10.88
CA THR A 355 7.15 -20.35 11.67
C THR A 355 8.53 -20.18 11.01
N ASN A 356 8.72 -20.65 9.78
CA ASN A 356 10.02 -20.57 9.11
C ASN A 356 9.95 -20.68 7.58
N ALA A 357 10.87 -19.97 6.93
CA ALA A 357 11.31 -20.16 5.56
C ALA A 357 12.74 -20.70 5.59
N LYS A 358 12.94 -21.94 5.12
CA LYS A 358 14.23 -22.64 5.19
C LYS A 358 15.33 -21.84 4.49
N ASP A 359 16.42 -21.62 5.22
CA ASP A 359 17.59 -20.86 4.78
C ASP A 359 17.27 -19.40 4.38
N VAL A 360 16.13 -18.86 4.82
CA VAL A 360 15.71 -17.46 4.60
C VAL A 360 15.52 -16.74 5.94
N VAL A 361 14.56 -17.16 6.75
CA VAL A 361 14.21 -16.50 8.03
C VAL A 361 13.28 -17.37 8.89
N ARG A 362 13.27 -17.18 10.21
CA ARG A 362 12.39 -17.83 11.19
C ARG A 362 11.70 -16.78 12.05
N THR A 363 10.53 -17.11 12.61
CA THR A 363 9.81 -16.25 13.56
C THR A 363 10.72 -15.78 14.71
N LYS A 364 11.58 -16.66 15.23
CA LYS A 364 12.53 -16.34 16.30
C LYS A 364 13.60 -15.32 15.90
N ASP A 365 13.93 -15.20 14.62
CA ASP A 365 14.91 -14.21 14.17
C ASP A 365 14.32 -12.80 14.34
N PHE A 366 13.02 -12.59 14.05
CA PHE A 366 12.35 -11.30 14.25
C PHE A 366 12.27 -10.87 15.72
N VAL A 367 12.40 -11.79 16.68
CA VAL A 367 12.40 -11.43 18.11
C VAL A 367 13.71 -10.75 18.52
N VAL A 368 14.82 -11.07 17.84
CA VAL A 368 16.17 -10.64 18.24
C VAL A 368 16.84 -9.70 17.24
N VAL A 369 16.38 -9.69 15.99
CA VAL A 369 16.93 -8.89 14.89
C VAL A 369 16.11 -7.60 14.74
N SER A 370 16.79 -6.46 14.80
CA SER A 370 16.21 -5.18 14.37
C SER A 370 16.10 -5.17 12.84
N ALA A 371 14.95 -5.60 12.32
CA ALA A 371 14.75 -5.76 10.89
C ALA A 371 14.48 -4.39 10.23
N ASN A 372 15.46 -3.87 9.49
CA ASN A 372 15.40 -2.58 8.83
C ASN A 372 14.85 -2.70 7.40
N ALA A 373 13.56 -3.04 7.28
CA ALA A 373 12.83 -2.92 6.03
C ALA A 373 11.44 -2.33 6.26
N ALA A 374 10.91 -1.46 5.40
CA ALA A 374 9.54 -0.96 5.58
C ALA A 374 8.50 -2.02 5.25
N TYR A 375 8.62 -2.62 4.07
CA TYR A 375 7.80 -3.71 3.61
C TYR A 375 8.61 -5.01 3.53
N LEU A 376 8.09 -6.08 4.14
CA LEU A 376 8.67 -7.42 4.07
C LEU A 376 7.71 -8.39 3.38
N GLY A 377 8.03 -8.79 2.15
CA GLY A 377 7.30 -9.82 1.42
C GLY A 377 7.91 -11.19 1.71
N LEU A 378 7.14 -12.14 2.26
CA LEU A 378 7.61 -13.52 2.40
C LEU A 378 6.78 -14.45 1.53
N PHE A 379 7.40 -15.49 0.95
CA PHE A 379 6.72 -16.49 0.14
C PHE A 379 7.21 -17.90 0.48
N GLY A 380 6.28 -18.76 0.87
CA GLY A 380 6.52 -20.16 1.11
C GLY A 380 5.27 -20.88 1.59
N SER A 381 5.41 -22.16 1.91
CA SER A 381 4.32 -23.02 2.36
C SER A 381 3.75 -22.52 3.70
N TRP A 382 2.42 -22.52 3.84
CA TRP A 382 1.70 -22.14 5.07
C TRP A 382 1.79 -20.67 5.52
N PHE A 383 2.54 -19.78 4.85
CA PHE A 383 2.75 -18.41 5.35
C PHE A 383 1.46 -17.58 5.29
N GLY A 384 0.71 -17.68 4.19
CA GLY A 384 -0.56 -16.96 4.00
C GLY A 384 -1.70 -17.42 4.91
N ASP A 385 -1.53 -18.51 5.65
CA ASP A 385 -2.46 -18.93 6.69
C ASP A 385 -2.14 -18.21 8.01
N ALA A 386 -2.39 -16.91 8.02
CA ALA A 386 -1.93 -16.00 9.06
C ALA A 386 -2.58 -16.22 10.43
N ALA A 387 -3.71 -16.94 10.47
CA ALA A 387 -4.47 -17.29 11.68
C ALA A 387 -3.86 -18.47 12.45
N THR A 388 -2.53 -18.48 12.60
CA THR A 388 -1.78 -19.58 13.22
C THR A 388 -0.72 -19.06 14.20
N THR A 389 -0.39 -19.89 15.18
CA THR A 389 0.60 -19.59 16.22
C THR A 389 1.96 -19.25 15.61
N ASP A 390 2.56 -18.15 16.07
CA ASP A 390 3.89 -17.69 15.63
C ASP A 390 4.02 -17.54 14.10
N ASN A 391 2.92 -17.30 13.38
CA ASN A 391 2.94 -17.14 11.93
C ASN A 391 4.02 -16.14 11.47
N LEU A 392 4.80 -16.53 10.47
CA LEU A 392 5.99 -15.83 10.03
C LEU A 392 5.73 -14.39 9.54
N LEU A 393 4.64 -14.17 8.78
CA LEU A 393 4.29 -12.84 8.25
C LEU A 393 3.85 -11.90 9.37
N ARG A 394 3.02 -12.39 10.28
CA ARG A 394 2.53 -11.65 11.44
C ARG A 394 3.66 -11.33 12.42
N ALA A 395 4.48 -12.32 12.74
CA ALA A 395 5.59 -12.16 13.67
C ALA A 395 6.58 -11.07 13.24
N ALA A 396 6.88 -10.95 11.94
CA ALA A 396 7.79 -9.93 11.43
C ALA A 396 7.35 -8.48 11.75
N LEU A 397 6.05 -8.25 11.90
CA LEU A 397 5.48 -6.94 12.17
C LEU A 397 5.83 -6.41 13.58
N PHE A 398 6.03 -7.32 14.53
CA PHE A 398 6.20 -6.99 15.96
C PHE A 398 7.65 -7.03 16.44
N GLY A 399 8.58 -7.45 15.58
CA GLY A 399 10.01 -7.39 15.87
C GLY A 399 10.53 -5.96 16.02
N PRO A 400 11.70 -5.75 16.65
CA PRO A 400 12.36 -4.46 16.62
C PRO A 400 12.75 -4.09 15.18
N GLY A 401 13.01 -2.80 14.93
CA GLY A 401 13.30 -2.29 13.58
C GLY A 401 12.11 -1.58 12.95
N THR A 402 11.97 -1.69 11.62
CA THR A 402 11.15 -0.77 10.82
C THR A 402 10.10 -1.46 9.94
N VAL A 403 9.90 -2.78 10.08
CA VAL A 403 8.85 -3.52 9.36
C VAL A 403 7.47 -3.04 9.79
N VAL A 404 6.81 -2.29 8.90
CA VAL A 404 5.47 -1.71 9.11
C VAL A 404 4.39 -2.42 8.30
N ALA A 405 4.78 -3.18 7.27
CA ALA A 405 3.87 -3.95 6.45
C ALA A 405 4.48 -5.28 5.98
N THR A 406 3.68 -6.34 5.93
CA THR A 406 4.05 -7.64 5.36
C THR A 406 2.90 -8.23 4.55
N SER A 407 3.21 -9.03 3.54
CA SER A 407 2.20 -9.86 2.86
C SER A 407 2.84 -11.06 2.17
N TRP A 408 1.99 -12.02 1.80
CA TRP A 408 2.40 -13.16 0.99
C TRP A 408 2.47 -12.76 -0.49
N PHE A 409 3.69 -12.58 -1.01
CA PHE A 409 3.89 -11.70 -2.17
C PHE A 409 3.70 -12.33 -3.57
N SER A 410 3.70 -13.66 -3.69
CA SER A 410 3.78 -14.30 -5.02
C SER A 410 2.50 -14.99 -5.49
N ARG A 411 1.58 -15.36 -4.59
CA ARG A 411 0.33 -16.06 -4.93
C ARG A 411 -0.86 -15.48 -4.14
N PRO A 412 -1.54 -14.43 -4.66
CA PRO A 412 -1.30 -13.77 -5.94
C PRO A 412 -0.02 -12.90 -5.94
N SER A 413 0.50 -12.59 -7.13
CA SER A 413 1.63 -11.67 -7.28
C SER A 413 1.23 -10.25 -6.89
N LEU A 414 2.14 -9.52 -6.24
CA LEU A 414 1.92 -8.12 -5.91
C LEU A 414 1.70 -7.26 -7.15
N ARG A 415 0.86 -6.24 -7.01
CA ARG A 415 0.64 -5.20 -8.01
C ARG A 415 0.96 -3.86 -7.37
N ASN A 416 2.19 -3.39 -7.60
CA ASN A 416 2.78 -2.25 -6.90
C ASN A 416 2.83 -0.97 -7.75
N ASP A 417 2.07 -0.92 -8.85
CA ASP A 417 2.08 0.21 -9.79
C ASP A 417 1.60 1.51 -9.12
N ARG A 418 0.50 1.44 -8.35
CA ARG A 418 0.01 2.58 -7.55
C ARG A 418 0.97 2.95 -6.42
N LEU A 419 1.56 1.96 -5.74
CA LEU A 419 2.54 2.18 -4.67
C LEU A 419 3.79 2.92 -5.18
N ALA A 420 4.31 2.52 -6.34
CA ALA A 420 5.42 3.19 -7.02
C ALA A 420 5.09 4.65 -7.35
N ALA A 421 3.83 4.93 -7.66
CA ALA A 421 3.31 6.23 -8.03
C ALA A 421 2.73 7.01 -6.81
N GLY A 422 3.30 6.82 -5.62
CA GLY A 422 2.92 7.58 -4.42
C GLY A 422 1.63 7.13 -3.71
N GLY A 423 1.03 6.02 -4.14
CA GLY A 423 -0.06 5.34 -3.45
C GLY A 423 0.40 4.61 -2.18
N THR A 424 -0.53 3.89 -1.55
CA THR A 424 -0.32 3.23 -0.25
C THR A 424 -0.09 1.72 -0.38
N PHE A 425 0.34 1.07 0.70
CA PHE A 425 0.34 -0.41 0.77
C PHE A 425 -1.07 -0.99 0.60
N GLY A 426 -2.10 -0.25 1.00
CA GLY A 426 -3.50 -0.57 0.76
C GLY A 426 -3.87 -0.60 -0.72
N ASP A 427 -3.42 0.38 -1.51
CA ASP A 427 -3.61 0.38 -2.96
C ASP A 427 -2.99 -0.88 -3.59
N MET A 428 -1.77 -1.22 -3.16
CA MET A 428 -1.10 -2.46 -3.58
C MET A 428 -1.92 -3.69 -3.20
N ALA A 429 -2.47 -3.73 -1.98
CA ALA A 429 -3.27 -4.86 -1.51
C ALA A 429 -4.54 -5.07 -2.35
N VAL A 430 -5.30 -4.00 -2.58
CA VAL A 430 -6.52 -4.01 -3.40
C VAL A 430 -6.22 -4.48 -4.82
N ASP A 431 -5.20 -3.89 -5.46
CA ASP A 431 -4.84 -4.25 -6.83
C ASP A 431 -4.39 -5.70 -6.93
N SER A 432 -3.61 -6.20 -5.96
CA SER A 432 -3.12 -7.57 -5.90
C SER A 432 -4.25 -8.59 -5.70
N ALA A 433 -5.18 -8.31 -4.78
CA ALA A 433 -6.32 -9.16 -4.51
C ALA A 433 -7.26 -9.27 -5.72
N GLN A 434 -7.69 -8.12 -6.28
CA GLN A 434 -8.56 -8.06 -7.46
C GLN A 434 -7.89 -8.69 -8.68
N GLY A 435 -6.58 -8.44 -8.85
CA GLY A 435 -5.78 -9.01 -9.92
C GLY A 435 -5.80 -10.53 -9.97
N GLY A 436 -5.80 -11.19 -8.80
CA GLY A 436 -5.94 -12.64 -8.67
C GLY A 436 -7.37 -13.14 -8.46
N ALA A 437 -8.37 -12.25 -8.31
CA ALA A 437 -9.65 -12.58 -7.66
C ALA A 437 -9.45 -13.39 -6.36
N SER A 438 -8.44 -13.01 -5.59
CA SER A 438 -8.00 -13.72 -4.40
C SER A 438 -8.86 -13.36 -3.20
N THR A 439 -9.44 -14.35 -2.54
CA THR A 439 -10.08 -14.15 -1.23
C THR A 439 -9.06 -14.12 -0.09
N HIS A 440 -7.89 -14.76 -0.26
CA HIS A 440 -6.91 -14.98 0.81
C HIS A 440 -5.79 -13.94 0.89
N PHE A 441 -5.78 -12.93 -0.01
CA PHE A 441 -4.76 -11.88 0.06
C PHE A 441 -4.93 -11.10 1.36
N GLN A 442 -3.84 -10.96 2.12
CA GLN A 442 -3.82 -10.28 3.40
C GLN A 442 -2.64 -9.32 3.44
N LEU A 443 -2.93 -8.05 3.71
CA LEU A 443 -1.93 -7.08 4.13
C LEU A 443 -1.87 -7.08 5.65
N HIS A 444 -0.73 -7.43 6.22
CA HIS A 444 -0.47 -7.23 7.63
C HIS A 444 0.20 -5.87 7.81
N GLY A 445 -0.41 -4.97 8.57
CA GLY A 445 0.04 -3.59 8.73
C GLY A 445 -1.01 -2.55 8.37
N ASP A 446 -0.63 -1.28 8.45
CA ASP A 446 -1.48 -0.13 8.14
C ASP A 446 -1.61 0.07 6.61
N PRO A 447 -2.83 -0.03 6.05
CA PRO A 447 -3.06 0.10 4.61
C PRO A 447 -2.88 1.53 4.10
N THR A 448 -2.77 2.53 4.98
CA THR A 448 -2.67 3.94 4.60
C THR A 448 -1.22 4.41 4.41
N LEU A 449 -0.24 3.61 4.83
CA LEU A 449 1.17 3.97 4.73
C LEU A 449 1.66 3.98 3.28
N ARG A 450 2.47 4.97 2.94
CA ARG A 450 3.17 5.13 1.66
C ARG A 450 4.60 4.64 1.78
N LEU A 451 5.20 4.22 0.66
CA LEU A 451 6.56 3.66 0.64
C LEU A 451 7.65 4.65 1.07
N ASP A 452 7.45 5.94 0.78
CA ASP A 452 8.42 6.99 1.04
C ASP A 452 7.70 8.27 1.52
N PRO A 453 7.40 8.36 2.83
CA PRO A 453 6.70 9.50 3.42
C PRO A 453 7.54 10.78 3.43
N MET A 454 6.92 11.93 3.64
CA MET A 454 7.63 13.21 3.84
C MET A 454 7.65 13.56 5.33
N ARG A 455 8.71 14.22 5.79
CA ARG A 455 8.70 14.83 7.13
C ARG A 455 7.66 15.94 7.17
N PRO A 456 6.80 16.02 8.19
CA PRO A 456 5.82 17.09 8.29
C PRO A 456 6.51 18.43 8.61
N PRO A 457 5.84 19.56 8.35
CA PRO A 457 6.20 20.85 8.94
C PRO A 457 6.03 20.78 10.47
N THR A 458 6.75 21.64 11.20
CA THR A 458 6.77 21.61 12.67
C THR A 458 6.38 22.96 13.27
N ASN A 459 6.18 23.00 14.59
CA ASN A 459 5.99 24.23 15.36
C ASN A 459 4.87 25.14 14.80
N ALA A 460 3.78 24.52 14.32
CA ALA A 460 2.64 25.25 13.80
C ALA A 460 1.90 25.99 14.94
N SER A 461 1.58 27.25 14.68
CA SER A 461 0.90 28.14 15.62
C SER A 461 0.03 29.15 14.88
N LEU A 462 -0.88 29.78 15.62
CA LEU A 462 -1.83 30.75 15.11
C LEU A 462 -1.61 32.11 15.76
N ASP A 463 -1.28 33.12 14.96
CA ASP A 463 -1.25 34.52 15.37
C ASP A 463 -2.50 35.23 14.83
N CYS A 464 -3.14 36.08 15.61
CA CYS A 464 -4.25 36.88 15.11
C CYS A 464 -3.78 38.23 14.58
N THR A 465 -4.18 38.57 13.34
CA THR A 465 -3.87 39.86 12.70
C THR A 465 -5.16 40.58 12.32
N PRO A 466 -5.13 41.91 12.06
CA PRO A 466 -6.31 42.63 11.57
C PRO A 466 -6.86 42.11 10.24
N GLN A 467 -6.07 41.35 9.47
CA GLN A 467 -6.44 40.77 8.18
C GLN A 467 -6.96 39.33 8.31
N GLY A 468 -6.94 38.75 9.51
CA GLY A 468 -7.36 37.37 9.78
C GLY A 468 -6.31 36.55 10.54
N PRO A 469 -6.58 35.25 10.76
CA PRO A 469 -5.64 34.33 11.37
C PRO A 469 -4.40 34.13 10.49
N ARG A 470 -3.22 34.30 11.08
CA ARG A 470 -1.92 34.09 10.48
C ARG A 470 -1.32 32.79 11.00
N LEU A 471 -1.22 31.81 10.12
CA LEU A 471 -0.52 30.55 10.40
C LEU A 471 0.99 30.77 10.32
N VAL A 472 1.70 30.33 11.35
CA VAL A 472 3.16 30.30 11.42
C VAL A 472 3.60 28.86 11.66
N PHE A 473 4.58 28.38 10.91
CA PHE A 473 5.12 27.03 11.04
C PHE A 473 6.58 27.01 10.58
N GLU A 474 7.30 25.99 10.99
CA GLU A 474 8.61 25.65 10.44
C GLU A 474 8.43 24.76 9.21
N PRO A 475 8.97 25.17 8.04
CA PRO A 475 8.86 24.40 6.80
C PRO A 475 9.40 22.98 6.92
N SER A 476 8.74 22.04 6.24
CA SER A 476 9.30 20.70 6.07
C SER A 476 10.61 20.77 5.28
N PRO A 477 11.66 20.03 5.69
CA PRO A 477 12.90 19.93 4.92
C PRO A 477 12.75 19.14 3.61
N ASP A 478 11.62 18.42 3.41
CA ASP A 478 11.37 17.61 2.21
C ASP A 478 10.52 18.35 1.16
N ALA A 479 10.01 19.55 1.48
CA ALA A 479 9.11 20.33 0.63
C ALA A 479 9.83 21.08 -0.49
N THR A 480 10.09 20.44 -1.63
CA THR A 480 10.76 21.10 -2.78
C THR A 480 9.88 22.10 -3.53
N LEU A 481 8.56 22.03 -3.35
CA LEU A 481 7.59 22.93 -3.95
C LEU A 481 6.89 23.79 -2.90
N GLY A 482 7.34 23.83 -1.64
CA GLY A 482 6.71 24.60 -0.57
C GLY A 482 5.51 23.89 0.07
N HIS A 483 4.55 24.66 0.61
CA HIS A 483 3.46 24.16 1.45
C HIS A 483 2.08 24.59 0.95
N ARG A 484 1.08 23.75 1.17
CA ARG A 484 -0.34 24.09 0.96
C ARG A 484 -1.07 24.12 2.30
N VAL A 485 -2.09 24.96 2.39
CA VAL A 485 -2.90 25.08 3.60
C VAL A 485 -4.33 24.69 3.28
N TYR A 486 -4.91 23.86 4.13
CA TYR A 486 -6.28 23.42 4.07
C TYR A 486 -6.99 23.83 5.36
N ARG A 487 -8.29 24.08 5.29
CA ARG A 487 -9.10 24.54 6.42
C ARG A 487 -10.40 23.77 6.50
N ARG A 488 -10.84 23.49 7.73
CA ARG A 488 -12.19 23.04 8.05
C ARG A 488 -12.71 23.77 9.28
N ALA A 489 -14.00 24.05 9.34
CA ALA A 489 -14.61 24.55 10.56
C ALA A 489 -14.53 23.50 11.68
N GLU A 490 -14.24 23.92 12.91
CA GLU A 490 -14.18 23.01 14.06
C GLU A 490 -15.58 22.46 14.36
N GLY A 491 -15.67 21.17 14.70
CA GLY A 491 -16.95 20.49 14.92
C GLY A 491 -17.62 19.92 13.66
N VAL A 492 -17.13 20.27 12.47
CA VAL A 492 -17.49 19.53 11.24
C VAL A 492 -16.81 18.15 11.29
N PRO A 493 -17.52 17.06 10.94
CA PRO A 493 -16.94 15.73 10.96
C PRO A 493 -15.64 15.63 10.15
N THR A 494 -14.71 14.83 10.64
CA THR A 494 -13.36 14.72 10.08
C THR A 494 -13.33 14.12 8.68
N TRP A 495 -14.38 13.38 8.31
CA TRP A 495 -14.58 12.83 6.98
C TRP A 495 -15.10 13.85 5.96
N VAL A 496 -15.49 15.06 6.35
CA VAL A 496 -15.82 16.13 5.39
C VAL A 496 -14.51 16.73 4.86
N ALA A 497 -14.44 16.87 3.53
CA ALA A 497 -13.27 17.40 2.83
C ALA A 497 -12.92 18.82 3.32
N GLU A 498 -11.63 19.08 3.43
CA GLU A 498 -11.12 20.40 3.80
C GLU A 498 -11.04 21.32 2.57
N GLU A 499 -11.24 22.62 2.79
CA GLU A 499 -11.10 23.64 1.75
C GLU A 499 -9.63 24.06 1.62
N ARG A 500 -9.10 24.11 0.39
CA ARG A 500 -7.76 24.63 0.12
C ARG A 500 -7.75 26.16 0.20
N ILE A 501 -6.84 26.71 1.00
CA ILE A 501 -6.62 28.15 1.14
C ILE A 501 -5.44 28.58 0.27
N GLY A 502 -5.69 29.52 -0.64
CA GLY A 502 -4.69 30.04 -1.58
C GLY A 502 -4.37 29.11 -2.75
N ILE A 503 -3.75 29.67 -3.79
CA ILE A 503 -3.49 28.96 -5.07
C ILE A 503 -2.04 28.52 -5.25
N THR A 504 -1.07 29.21 -4.65
CA THR A 504 0.36 28.89 -4.75
C THR A 504 0.88 28.25 -3.47
N PRO A 505 1.78 27.26 -3.59
CA PRO A 505 2.54 26.82 -2.44
C PRO A 505 3.35 27.95 -1.78
N LEU A 506 3.62 27.80 -0.48
CA LEU A 506 4.24 28.84 0.35
C LEU A 506 5.48 28.29 1.07
N ASP A 507 6.50 29.13 1.23
CA ASP A 507 7.73 28.84 1.99
C ASP A 507 7.69 29.44 3.40
N GLY A 508 6.53 29.89 3.88
CA GLY A 508 6.40 30.62 5.13
C GLY A 508 4.96 30.89 5.56
N PRO A 509 4.74 31.87 6.45
CA PRO A 509 3.46 32.09 7.10
C PRO A 509 2.36 32.49 6.10
N LEU A 510 1.13 32.06 6.37
CA LEU A 510 -0.06 32.37 5.57
C LEU A 510 -1.06 33.17 6.40
N VAL A 511 -1.65 34.21 5.82
CA VAL A 511 -2.82 34.88 6.40
C VAL A 511 -4.07 34.37 5.69
N ASP A 512 -4.96 33.75 6.45
CA ASP A 512 -6.28 33.34 5.95
C ASP A 512 -7.28 34.50 6.07
N ALA A 513 -7.25 35.39 5.08
CA ALA A 513 -8.15 36.54 5.01
C ALA A 513 -9.62 36.17 4.75
N SER A 514 -9.91 34.89 4.48
CA SER A 514 -11.26 34.38 4.25
C SER A 514 -11.91 33.79 5.50
N ALA A 515 -11.17 33.67 6.61
CA ALA A 515 -11.72 33.15 7.86
C ALA A 515 -12.68 34.15 8.51
N GLU A 516 -13.84 33.67 8.96
CA GLU A 516 -14.84 34.51 9.61
C GLU A 516 -14.41 34.88 11.04
N PRO A 517 -14.51 36.16 11.45
CA PRO A 517 -14.18 36.57 12.82
C PRO A 517 -15.01 35.83 13.87
N GLY A 518 -14.36 35.36 14.92
CA GLY A 518 -14.98 34.60 16.02
C GLY A 518 -15.29 33.13 15.70
N HIS A 519 -15.16 32.70 14.44
CA HIS A 519 -15.35 31.29 14.07
C HIS A 519 -14.08 30.48 14.37
N ARG A 520 -14.29 29.25 14.86
CA ARG A 520 -13.21 28.30 15.16
C ARG A 520 -12.98 27.38 13.96
N TYR A 521 -11.73 27.30 13.54
CA TYR A 521 -11.30 26.46 12.43
C TYR A 521 -10.12 25.57 12.85
N VAL A 522 -9.91 24.52 12.08
CA VAL A 522 -8.70 23.72 12.06
C VAL A 522 -8.02 23.96 10.71
N TRP A 523 -6.79 24.42 10.73
CA TRP A 523 -5.93 24.53 9.56
C TRP A 523 -4.93 23.39 9.55
N ARG A 524 -4.70 22.81 8.36
CA ARG A 524 -3.68 21.80 8.12
C ARG A 524 -2.69 22.31 7.09
N VAL A 525 -1.42 22.39 7.46
CA VAL A 525 -0.32 22.77 6.56
C VAL A 525 0.35 21.50 6.08
N VAL A 526 0.39 21.28 4.77
CA VAL A 526 1.01 20.09 4.17
C VAL A 526 2.20 20.47 3.30
N PRO A 527 3.30 19.72 3.36
CA PRO A 527 4.44 19.94 2.51
C PRO A 527 4.19 19.33 1.12
N VAL A 528 4.76 19.93 0.10
CA VAL A 528 4.60 19.51 -1.29
C VAL A 528 5.96 19.38 -1.95
N ARG A 529 6.16 18.31 -2.72
CA ARG A 529 7.38 18.12 -3.50
C ARG A 529 7.09 17.55 -4.89
N GLU A 530 7.95 17.90 -5.85
CA GLU A 530 8.02 17.15 -7.10
C GLU A 530 8.76 15.83 -6.84
N LYS A 531 8.18 14.71 -7.28
CA LYS A 531 8.74 13.38 -7.11
C LYS A 531 8.88 12.68 -8.45
N HIS A 532 10.10 12.25 -8.74
CA HIS A 532 10.46 11.47 -9.92
C HIS A 532 10.44 9.99 -9.55
N VAL A 533 9.73 9.20 -10.34
CA VAL A 533 9.61 7.74 -10.18
C VAL A 533 9.85 7.06 -11.53
N PRO A 534 10.12 5.75 -11.57
CA PRO A 534 10.46 5.05 -12.82
C PRO A 534 9.40 5.15 -13.92
N ASN A 535 8.14 5.44 -13.57
CA ASN A 535 7.04 5.56 -14.50
C ASN A 535 6.54 7.01 -14.66
N GLY A 536 7.25 8.04 -14.20
CA GLY A 536 6.82 9.44 -14.43
C GLY A 536 7.20 10.41 -13.31
N VAL A 537 6.50 11.53 -13.28
CA VAL A 537 6.69 12.61 -12.32
C VAL A 537 5.34 13.02 -11.74
N PHE A 538 5.24 13.16 -10.42
CA PHE A 538 4.02 13.67 -9.77
C PHE A 538 4.34 14.71 -8.70
N VAL A 539 3.32 15.49 -8.35
CA VAL A 539 3.37 16.41 -7.21
C VAL A 539 2.85 15.67 -5.99
N GLU A 540 3.76 15.27 -5.11
CA GLU A 540 3.45 14.56 -3.87
C GLU A 540 2.99 15.53 -2.79
N VAL A 541 1.94 15.16 -2.07
CA VAL A 541 1.46 15.86 -0.88
C VAL A 541 1.81 15.04 0.36
N GLY A 542 2.59 15.62 1.27
CA GLY A 542 3.07 14.94 2.48
C GLY A 542 2.08 14.97 3.65
N THR A 543 2.46 14.34 4.75
CA THR A 543 1.79 14.49 6.04
C THR A 543 1.96 15.92 6.54
N GLY A 544 0.87 16.52 6.99
CA GLY A 544 0.85 17.89 7.45
C GLY A 544 1.06 18.05 8.96
N VAL A 545 0.79 19.27 9.41
CA VAL A 545 0.62 19.62 10.82
C VAL A 545 -0.63 20.47 10.96
N ARG A 546 -1.39 20.25 12.04
CA ARG A 546 -2.63 20.98 12.31
C ARG A 546 -2.48 22.03 13.41
N VAL A 547 -3.26 23.09 13.26
CA VAL A 547 -3.50 24.08 14.32
C VAL A 547 -4.98 24.43 14.34
N ALA A 548 -5.56 24.47 15.54
CA ALA A 548 -6.96 24.83 15.75
C ALA A 548 -7.06 26.15 16.50
N GLY A 549 -8.02 26.99 16.15
CA GLY A 549 -8.24 28.26 16.83
C GLY A 549 -9.27 29.17 16.17
N SER A 550 -9.43 30.35 16.75
CA SER A 550 -10.28 31.44 16.26
C SER A 550 -9.58 32.77 16.49
N CYS A 551 -9.80 33.73 15.60
CA CYS A 551 -9.37 35.10 15.81
C CYS A 551 -10.59 36.03 15.96
N PRO A 552 -10.49 37.07 16.81
CA PRO A 552 -11.58 38.01 17.07
C PRO A 552 -11.91 38.90 15.87
#